data_AF-A0A3B8ZGS9-F1
#
_entry.id   AF-A0A3B8ZGS9-F1
#
_cell.length_a   1.000
_cell.length_b   1.000
_cell.length_c   1.000
_cell.angle_alpha   90.00
_cell.angle_beta   90.00
_cell.angle_gamma   90.00
#
_symmetry.space_group_name_H-M   'P 1'
#
loop_
_entity.id
_entity.type
_entity.pdbx_description
1 polymer ?
#
loop_
_entity_poly.entity_id
_entity_poly.type
_entity_poly.pdbx_seq_one_letter_code
_entity_poly.pdbx_strand_id
1 'polypeptide(L)'
;MPIKTSVPLRHFSQEDFGKVAYEGGDHAVEVHDSLGRIFHESIYRSTLQQILGNRSIQELQICLTHQGFRKELYVDLLVDLSCPFELKASSSLTDAH
;
A
#
# COMPACT_ATOMS: atom_id res chain seq x y z
N MET A 1 0.72 -5.69 23.02
CA MET A 1 0.81 -4.35 22.38
C MET A 1 -0.39 -4.22 21.46
N PRO A 2 -1.47 -3.54 21.88
CA PRO A 2 -2.63 -3.38 21.02
C PRO A 2 -2.26 -2.56 19.76
N ILE A 3 -2.57 -3.13 18.60
CA ILE A 3 -2.51 -2.47 17.30
C ILE A 3 -3.95 -2.09 16.94
N LYS A 4 -4.18 -0.81 16.67
CA LYS A 4 -5.48 -0.32 16.18
C LYS A 4 -5.28 0.33 14.81
N THR A 5 -6.12 -0.04 13.87
CA THR A 5 -6.19 0.56 12.54
C THR A 5 -7.37 1.52 12.46
N SER A 6 -7.28 2.54 11.60
CA SER A 6 -8.39 3.48 11.37
C SER A 6 -9.62 2.85 10.72
N VAL A 7 -9.45 1.68 10.09
CA VAL A 7 -10.52 0.86 9.50
C VAL A 7 -10.42 -0.59 9.95
N PRO A 8 -11.53 -1.36 10.00
CA PRO A 8 -11.46 -2.80 10.26
C PRO A 8 -10.74 -3.51 9.11
N LEU A 9 -9.74 -4.32 9.46
CA LEU A 9 -9.04 -5.15 8.47
C LEU A 9 -9.81 -6.46 8.25
N ARG A 10 -9.73 -6.96 7.02
CA ARG A 10 -10.24 -8.28 6.65
C ARG A 10 -9.08 -9.28 6.60
N HIS A 11 -9.35 -10.51 7.01
CA HIS A 11 -8.40 -11.61 6.83
C HIS A 11 -8.52 -12.18 5.42
N PHE A 12 -7.40 -12.31 4.73
CA PHE A 12 -7.31 -12.95 3.42
C PHE A 12 -6.80 -14.38 3.54
N SER A 13 -7.28 -15.26 2.66
CA SER A 13 -6.55 -16.49 2.37
C SER A 13 -5.26 -16.16 1.62
N GLN A 14 -4.30 -17.08 1.58
CA GLN A 14 -3.09 -16.91 0.78
C GLN A 14 -3.40 -16.68 -0.71
N GLU A 15 -4.45 -17.33 -1.22
CA GLU A 15 -4.89 -17.20 -2.61
C GLU A 15 -5.46 -15.81 -2.90
N ASP A 16 -6.36 -15.32 -2.02
CA ASP A 16 -6.96 -13.98 -2.17
C ASP A 16 -5.89 -12.88 -2.04
N PHE A 17 -4.96 -13.05 -1.11
CA PHE A 17 -3.81 -12.17 -0.99
C PHE A 17 -2.96 -12.16 -2.24
N GLY A 18 -2.65 -13.33 -2.80
CA GLY A 18 -1.89 -13.44 -4.04
C GLY A 18 -2.53 -12.67 -5.19
N LYS A 19 -3.85 -12.84 -5.39
CA LYS A 19 -4.58 -12.14 -6.46
C LYS A 19 -4.46 -10.62 -6.35
N VAL A 20 -4.70 -10.06 -5.16
CA VAL A 20 -4.64 -8.61 -4.93
C VAL A 20 -3.21 -8.09 -4.97
N ALA A 21 -2.24 -8.85 -4.45
CA ALA A 21 -0.84 -8.46 -4.44
C ALA A 21 -0.27 -8.40 -5.86
N TYR A 22 -0.57 -9.38 -6.72
CA TYR A 22 -0.16 -9.36 -8.13
C TYR A 22 -0.84 -8.23 -8.89
N GLU A 23 -2.17 -8.07 -8.76
CA GLU A 23 -2.91 -6.98 -9.40
C GLU A 23 -2.35 -5.60 -9.03
N GLY A 24 -2.17 -5.34 -7.73
CA GLY A 24 -1.62 -4.06 -7.25
C GLY A 24 -0.17 -3.85 -7.66
N GLY A 25 0.63 -4.92 -7.72
CA GLY A 25 2.00 -4.90 -8.22
C GLY A 25 2.07 -4.55 -9.71
N ASP A 26 1.25 -5.19 -10.53
CA ASP A 26 1.16 -4.93 -11.98
C ASP A 26 0.80 -3.46 -12.24
N HIS A 27 -0.22 -2.94 -11.55
CA HIS A 27 -0.57 -1.52 -11.65
C HIS A 27 0.57 -0.59 -11.19
N ALA A 28 1.34 -0.97 -10.16
CA ALA A 28 2.48 -0.16 -9.71
C ALA A 28 3.59 -0.11 -10.76
N VAL A 29 3.85 -1.23 -11.44
CA VAL A 29 4.79 -1.29 -12.57
C VAL A 29 4.28 -0.46 -13.74
N GLU A 30 3.03 -0.61 -14.15
CA GLU A 30 2.42 0.15 -15.25
C GLU A 30 2.49 1.67 -15.00
N VAL A 31 2.19 2.10 -13.77
CA VAL A 31 2.30 3.50 -13.35
C VAL A 31 3.76 3.96 -13.40
N HIS A 32 4.71 3.13 -12.94
CA HIS A 32 6.14 3.45 -13.03
C HIS A 32 6.63 3.59 -14.46
N ASP A 33 6.22 2.70 -15.36
CA ASP A 33 6.61 2.77 -16.76
C ASP A 33 6.00 4.00 -17.46
N SER A 34 4.80 4.42 -17.04
CA SER A 34 4.10 5.57 -17.60
C SER A 34 4.64 6.91 -17.08
N LEU A 35 4.89 7.02 -15.78
CA LEU A 35 5.33 8.25 -15.13
C LEU A 35 6.85 8.39 -15.10
N GLY A 36 7.58 7.28 -15.03
CA GLY A 36 9.01 7.26 -14.83
C GLY A 36 9.45 7.77 -13.45
N ARG A 37 10.75 7.68 -13.17
CA ARG A 37 11.35 7.85 -11.84
C ARG A 37 11.44 9.27 -11.26
N ILE A 38 10.97 10.29 -11.96
CA ILE A 38 11.16 11.70 -11.55
C ILE A 38 10.03 12.24 -10.67
N PHE A 39 8.90 11.53 -10.61
CA PHE A 39 7.77 11.95 -9.82
C PHE A 39 7.94 11.59 -8.35
N HIS A 40 7.44 12.46 -7.48
CA HIS A 40 7.38 12.20 -6.05
C HIS A 40 6.43 11.02 -5.78
N GLU A 41 6.72 10.22 -4.75
CA GLU A 41 5.96 9.02 -4.40
C GLU A 41 4.46 9.28 -4.16
N SER A 42 4.11 10.48 -3.70
CA SER A 42 2.72 10.91 -3.55
C SER A 42 1.93 10.90 -4.87
N ILE A 43 2.59 11.14 -6.00
CA ILE A 43 1.95 11.04 -7.32
C ILE A 43 1.64 9.58 -7.64
N TYR A 44 2.60 8.68 -7.44
CA TYR A 44 2.40 7.23 -7.61
C TYR A 44 1.24 6.71 -6.78
N ARG A 45 1.24 7.06 -5.49
CA ARG A 45 0.17 6.70 -4.55
C ARG A 45 -1.20 7.20 -5.02
N SER A 46 -1.27 8.45 -5.49
CA SER A 46 -2.50 9.06 -6.02
C SER A 46 -2.98 8.38 -7.29
N THR A 47 -2.09 8.10 -8.24
CA THR A 47 -2.43 7.39 -9.48
C THR A 47 -2.91 5.97 -9.20
N LEU A 48 -2.25 5.22 -8.31
CA LEU A 48 -2.70 3.89 -7.91
C LEU A 48 -4.07 3.90 -7.25
N GLN A 49 -4.33 4.89 -6.38
CA GLN A 49 -5.66 5.04 -5.80
C GLN A 49 -6.73 5.35 -6.85
N GLN A 50 -6.41 6.14 -7.88
CA GLN A 50 -7.36 6.41 -8.97
C GLN A 50 -7.68 5.15 -9.78
N ILE A 51 -6.70 4.26 -10.01
CA ILE A 51 -6.88 2.99 -10.73
C ILE A 51 -7.72 2.01 -9.89
N LEU A 52 -7.35 1.83 -8.62
CA LEU A 52 -8.00 0.86 -7.71
C LEU A 52 -9.34 1.38 -7.16
N GLY A 53 -9.56 2.69 -7.18
CA GLY A 53 -10.76 3.36 -6.72
C GLY A 53 -11.07 3.07 -5.24
N ASN A 54 -12.34 2.82 -4.95
CA ASN A 54 -12.87 2.61 -3.59
C ASN A 54 -12.32 1.36 -2.89
N ARG A 55 -11.61 0.49 -3.62
CA ARG A 55 -10.91 -0.66 -3.03
C ARG A 55 -9.68 -0.23 -2.22
N SER A 56 -9.18 0.99 -2.43
CA SER A 56 -7.92 1.44 -1.86
C SER A 56 -8.07 2.60 -0.88
N ILE A 57 -7.26 2.57 0.18
CA ILE A 57 -7.19 3.59 1.23
C ILE A 57 -5.74 4.04 1.33
N GLN A 58 -5.50 5.33 1.14
CA GLN A 58 -4.16 5.90 1.31
C GLN A 58 -3.85 6.22 2.77
N GLU A 59 -2.57 6.20 3.11
CA GLU A 59 -2.03 6.66 4.39
C GLU A 59 -2.82 6.09 5.57
N LEU A 60 -3.01 4.76 5.55
CA LEU A 60 -3.72 4.05 6.60
C LEU A 60 -2.99 4.24 7.93
N GLN A 61 -3.64 4.92 8.87
CA GLN A 61 -3.11 5.12 10.20
C GLN A 61 -3.17 3.83 11.03
N ILE A 62 -2.02 3.49 11.64
CA ILE A 62 -1.86 2.44 12.63
C ILE A 62 -1.43 3.08 13.95
N CYS A 63 -2.23 2.86 15.00
CA CYS A 63 -1.93 3.29 16.35
C CYS A 63 -1.40 2.11 17.18
N LEU A 64 -0.13 2.19 17.56
CA LEU A 64 0.52 1.25 18.46
C LEU A 64 0.48 1.80 19.89
N THR A 65 0.10 0.95 20.84
CA THR A 65 0.09 1.29 22.26
C THR A 65 0.82 0.27 23.11
N HIS A 66 1.59 0.74 24.10
CA HIS A 66 2.27 -0.12 25.07
C HIS A 66 2.58 0.63 26.36
N GLN A 67 2.01 0.21 27.50
CA GLN A 67 2.33 0.76 28.84
C GLN A 67 2.39 2.30 28.90
N GLY A 68 1.42 2.98 28.28
CA GLY A 68 1.35 4.45 28.24
C GLY A 68 2.10 5.10 27.05
N PHE A 69 2.97 4.37 26.36
CA PHE A 69 3.54 4.80 25.08
C PHE A 69 2.51 4.67 23.96
N ARG A 70 2.46 5.68 23.08
CA ARG A 70 1.64 5.71 21.85
C ARG A 70 2.52 6.12 20.67
N LYS A 71 2.45 5.36 19.58
CA LYS A 71 3.09 5.69 18.31
C LYS A 71 2.09 5.60 17.18
N GLU A 72 2.10 6.61 16.32
CA GLU A 72 1.32 6.64 15.10
C GLU A 72 2.24 6.26 13.93
N LEU A 73 1.79 5.33 13.12
CA LEU A 73 2.44 4.85 11.92
C LEU A 73 1.44 4.96 10.77
N TYR A 74 1.96 4.98 9.55
CA TYR A 74 1.15 5.08 8.34
C TYR A 74 1.65 4.05 7.33
N VAL A 75 0.71 3.39 6.67
CA VAL A 75 0.94 2.53 5.50
C VAL A 75 0.50 3.31 4.27
N ASP A 76 1.33 3.35 3.23
CA ASP A 76 1.06 4.19 2.05
C ASP A 76 -0.28 3.88 1.39
N LEU A 77 -0.58 2.60 1.19
CA LEU A 77 -1.80 2.16 0.52
C LEU A 77 -2.29 0.82 1.10
N LEU A 78 -3.58 0.72 1.41
CA LEU A 78 -4.25 -0.52 1.77
C LEU A 78 -5.31 -0.86 0.71
N VAL A 79 -5.25 -2.04 0.13
CA VAL A 79 -6.21 -2.53 -0.87
C VAL A 79 -7.10 -3.61 -0.28
N ASP A 80 -8.40 -3.54 -0.58
CA ASP A 80 -9.47 -4.46 -0.16
C ASP A 80 -9.52 -4.72 1.35
N LEU A 81 -9.12 -3.72 2.14
CA LEU A 81 -9.02 -3.77 3.61
C LEU A 81 -8.07 -4.87 4.14
N SER A 82 -7.14 -5.37 3.32
CA SER A 82 -6.33 -6.55 3.66
C SER A 82 -4.90 -6.53 3.14
N CYS A 83 -4.64 -5.93 1.98
CA CYS A 83 -3.33 -5.98 1.32
C CYS A 83 -2.61 -4.63 1.46
N PRO A 84 -1.60 -4.49 2.35
CA PRO A 84 -0.82 -3.28 2.46
C PRO A 84 0.26 -3.20 1.37
N PHE A 85 0.47 -2.02 0.82
CA PHE A 85 1.57 -1.68 -0.08
C PHE A 85 2.36 -0.52 0.52
N GLU A 86 3.67 -0.71 0.63
CA GLU A 86 4.65 0.33 0.97
C GLU A 86 5.32 0.73 -0.35
N LEU A 87 5.04 1.95 -0.80
CA LEU A 87 5.43 2.40 -2.12
C LEU A 87 6.84 2.98 -2.07
N LYS A 88 7.65 2.66 -3.08
CA LYS A 88 8.96 3.28 -3.25
C LYS A 88 9.21 3.53 -4.72
N ALA A 89 9.43 4.79 -5.08
CA ALA A 89 9.93 5.11 -6.41
C ALA A 89 11.44 4.81 -6.45
N SER A 90 11.84 3.82 -7.26
CA SER A 90 13.25 3.48 -7.48
C SER A 90 13.77 4.14 -8.77
N SER A 91 15.09 4.27 -8.87
CA SER A 91 15.74 4.86 -10.06
C SER A 91 15.86 3.87 -11.23
N SER A 92 15.66 2.58 -10.98
CA SER A 92 15.62 1.48 -11.95
C SER A 92 14.90 0.27 -11.35
N LEU A 93 14.10 -0.43 -12.15
CA LEU A 93 13.63 -1.78 -11.86
C LEU A 93 14.76 -2.75 -12.23
N THR A 94 15.25 -3.54 -11.28
CA THR A 94 16.19 -4.64 -11.56
C THR A 94 15.41 -5.92 -11.77
N ASP A 95 15.75 -6.70 -12.81
CA ASP A 95 15.14 -8.01 -13.16
C ASP A 95 15.28 -9.12 -12.09
N ALA A 96 15.69 -8.78 -10.87
CA ALA A 96 15.75 -9.73 -9.77
C ALA A 96 14.35 -9.91 -9.16
N HIS A 97 13.52 -10.68 -9.86
CA HIS A 97 12.29 -11.28 -9.35
C HIS A 97 12.46 -12.80 -9.20
#